data_AF-A0A925WA12-F1
#
_entry.id   AF-A0A925WA12-F1
#
_cell.length_a   1.000
_cell.length_b   1.000
_cell.length_c   1.000
_cell.angle_alpha   90.00
_cell.angle_beta   90.00
_cell.angle_gamma   90.00
#
_symmetry.space_group_name_H-M   'P 1'
#
loop_
_entity.id
_entity.type
_entity.pdbx_description
1 polymer ?
#
loop_
_entity_poly.entity_id
_entity_poly.type
_entity_poly.pdbx_seq_one_letter_code
_entity_poly.pdbx_strand_id
1 'polypeptide(L)'
;IRAACAARRDFSLAGTTLYTSCEPCPMCMASALWARVDRVVYAADRHDAARGGFDDLEFYELFARERSTWSTRVEALAMPTGPQPFDTWLAAADRIAY
;
A
#
# COMPACT_ATOMS: atom_id res chain seq x y z
N ILE A 1 11.39 -4.60 -1.09
CA ILE A 1 10.21 -5.51 -1.00
C ILE A 1 10.22 -6.56 -2.10
N ARG A 2 9.93 -6.24 -3.38
CA ARG A 2 9.90 -7.23 -4.48
C ARG A 2 11.10 -8.19 -4.52
N ALA A 3 12.33 -7.65 -4.48
CA ALA A 3 13.54 -8.46 -4.49
C ALA A 3 13.66 -9.38 -3.26
N ALA A 4 13.27 -8.91 -2.07
CA ALA A 4 13.28 -9.71 -0.85
C ALA A 4 12.23 -10.83 -0.89
N CYS A 5 11.02 -10.53 -1.36
CA CYS A 5 9.97 -11.54 -1.58
C CYS A 5 10.43 -12.60 -2.58
N ALA A 6 11.03 -12.20 -3.70
CA ALA A 6 11.58 -13.12 -4.69
C ALA A 6 12.70 -14.00 -4.12
N ALA A 7 13.63 -13.42 -3.35
CA ALA A 7 14.71 -14.16 -2.71
C ALA A 7 14.20 -15.17 -1.67
N ARG A 8 13.14 -14.83 -0.93
CA ARG A 8 12.49 -15.74 0.03
C ARG A 8 11.55 -16.75 -0.64
N ARG A 9 11.18 -16.51 -1.91
CA ARG A 9 10.13 -17.23 -2.63
C ARG A 9 8.79 -17.21 -1.87
N ASP A 10 8.49 -16.06 -1.27
CA ASP A 10 7.28 -15.82 -0.47
C ASP A 10 6.87 -14.34 -0.62
N PHE A 11 5.57 -14.06 -0.62
CA PHE A 11 5.07 -12.68 -0.52
C PHE A 11 5.31 -12.12 0.89
N SER A 12 5.34 -13.03 1.88
CA SER A 12 5.70 -12.92 3.29
C SER A 12 7.06 -12.27 3.60
N LEU A 13 7.11 -11.07 4.18
CA LEU A 13 8.28 -10.49 4.86
C LEU A 13 8.06 -10.32 6.38
N ALA A 14 7.15 -11.09 6.98
CA ALA A 14 6.99 -11.14 8.44
C ALA A 14 8.32 -11.46 9.14
N GLY A 15 8.54 -10.84 10.30
CA GLY A 15 9.80 -10.92 11.06
C GLY A 15 10.93 -10.03 10.51
N THR A 16 10.68 -9.22 9.48
CA THR A 16 11.70 -8.32 8.91
C THR A 16 11.52 -6.86 9.32
N THR A 17 12.63 -6.11 9.28
CA THR A 17 12.63 -4.65 9.39
C THR A 17 13.05 -4.04 8.06
N LEU A 18 12.23 -3.11 7.55
CA LEU A 18 12.55 -2.29 6.38
C LEU A 18 13.27 -1.02 6.82
N TYR A 19 14.52 -0.89 6.41
CA TYR A 19 15.26 0.36 6.50
C TYR A 19 15.11 1.14 5.20
N THR A 20 14.77 2.43 5.30
CA THR A 20 14.57 3.33 4.16
C THR A 20 15.20 4.69 4.45
N SER A 21 15.64 5.40 3.41
CA SER A 21 16.25 6.73 3.57
C SER A 21 15.21 7.81 3.91
N CYS A 22 13.96 7.64 3.48
CA CYS A 22 12.85 8.55 3.76
C CYS A 22 11.63 7.77 4.24
N GLU A 23 10.78 8.40 5.06
CA GLU A 23 9.48 7.87 5.45
C GLU A 23 8.70 7.43 4.20
N PRO A 24 8.15 6.21 4.15
CA PRO A 24 7.45 5.73 2.96
C PRO A 24 6.24 6.60 2.63
N CYS A 25 6.11 7.04 1.38
CA CYS A 25 4.84 7.58 0.87
C CYS A 25 3.69 6.55 0.97
N PRO A 26 2.42 6.95 0.80
CA PRO A 26 1.28 6.04 0.96
C PRO A 26 1.37 4.75 0.13
N MET A 27 1.88 4.83 -1.11
CA MET A 27 2.08 3.65 -1.98
C MET A 27 3.13 2.70 -1.40
N CYS A 28 4.27 3.23 -0.94
CA CYS A 28 5.36 2.44 -0.38
C CYS A 28 4.97 1.83 0.97
N MET A 29 4.23 2.57 1.79
CA MET A 29 3.68 2.08 3.05
C MET A 29 2.69 0.93 2.81
N ALA A 30 1.74 1.10 1.88
CA ALA A 30 0.81 0.02 1.51
C ALA A 30 1.57 -1.22 1.03
N SER A 31 2.64 -1.06 0.26
CA SER A 31 3.49 -2.18 -0.19
C SER A 31 4.15 -2.91 0.98
N ALA A 32 4.61 -2.20 2.01
CA ALA A 32 5.20 -2.80 3.21
C ALA A 32 4.15 -3.59 4.01
N LEU A 33 2.93 -3.05 4.13
CA LEU A 33 1.81 -3.70 4.81
C LEU A 33 1.37 -4.99 4.08
N TRP A 34 1.17 -4.94 2.76
CA TRP A 34 0.84 -6.12 1.96
C TRP A 34 1.90 -7.22 2.08
N ALA A 35 3.17 -6.83 2.21
CA ALA A 35 4.29 -7.75 2.40
C ALA A 35 4.51 -8.17 3.87
N ARG A 36 3.66 -7.77 4.83
CA ARG A 36 3.82 -8.10 6.27
C ARG A 36 5.15 -7.67 6.87
N VAL A 37 5.70 -6.53 6.46
CA VAL A 37 6.89 -5.99 7.15
C VAL A 37 6.48 -5.55 8.56
N ASP A 38 7.18 -6.03 9.59
CA ASP A 38 6.80 -5.77 10.99
C ASP A 38 7.24 -4.38 11.47
N ARG A 39 8.34 -3.87 10.93
CA ARG A 39 8.92 -2.58 11.36
C ARG A 39 9.50 -1.82 10.18
N VAL A 40 9.23 -0.52 10.14
CA VAL A 40 9.89 0.41 9.22
C VAL A 40 10.75 1.37 10.03
N VAL A 41 11.98 1.61 9.58
CA VAL A 41 12.91 2.60 10.14
C VAL A 41 13.30 3.54 9.01
N TYR A 42 13.14 4.85 9.23
CA TYR A 42 13.45 5.88 8.24
C TYR A 42 14.38 6.96 8.81
N ALA A 43 15.06 7.70 7.93
CA ALA A 43 15.96 8.79 8.30
C ALA A 43 15.33 10.18 8.07
N ALA A 44 14.98 10.52 6.82
CA ALA A 44 14.21 11.72 6.49
C ALA A 44 12.69 11.44 6.60
N ASP A 45 11.88 12.46 6.82
CA ASP A 45 10.42 12.31 6.89
C ASP A 45 9.69 12.88 5.66
N ARG A 46 8.38 12.71 5.61
CA ARG A 46 7.54 13.24 4.51
C ARG A 46 7.58 14.77 4.40
N HIS A 47 7.92 15.50 5.47
CA HIS A 47 8.06 16.95 5.43
C HIS A 47 9.38 17.36 4.76
N ASP A 48 10.47 16.61 5.00
CA ASP A 48 11.71 16.76 4.24
C ASP A 48 11.51 16.46 2.76
N ALA A 49 10.74 15.41 2.43
CA ALA A 49 10.37 15.10 1.05
C ALA A 49 9.57 16.27 0.42
N ALA A 50 8.58 16.82 1.14
CA ALA A 50 7.81 17.97 0.68
C ALA A 50 8.67 19.22 0.46
N ARG A 51 9.63 19.49 1.35
CA ARG A 51 10.63 20.56 1.17
C ARG A 51 11.49 20.36 -0.08
N GLY A 52 11.73 19.10 -0.46
CA GLY A 52 12.42 18.72 -1.70
C GLY A 52 11.55 18.79 -2.96
N GLY A 53 10.25 19.08 -2.84
CA GLY A 53 9.32 19.16 -3.96
C GLY A 53 8.65 17.84 -4.32
N PHE A 54 8.61 16.86 -3.41
CA PHE A 54 7.89 15.60 -3.59
C PHE A 54 6.52 15.62 -2.90
N ASP A 55 5.55 14.91 -3.48
CA ASP A 55 4.14 14.93 -3.07
C ASP A 55 3.80 13.97 -1.92
N ASP A 56 4.79 13.35 -1.26
CA ASP A 56 4.59 12.35 -0.21
C ASP A 56 3.59 12.82 0.86
N LEU A 57 3.79 14.05 1.38
CA LEU A 57 2.91 14.67 2.37
C LEU A 57 1.52 14.97 1.79
N GLU A 58 1.44 15.54 0.58
CA GLU A 58 0.17 15.87 -0.07
C GLU A 58 -0.70 14.62 -0.27
N PHE A 59 -0.10 13.48 -0.63
CA PHE A 59 -0.85 12.23 -0.78
C PHE A 59 -1.40 11.72 0.56
N TYR A 60 -0.64 11.84 1.65
CA TYR A 60 -1.14 11.52 2.98
C TYR A 60 -2.32 12.41 3.37
N GLU A 61 -2.24 13.71 3.10
CA GLU A 61 -3.32 14.65 3.38
C GLU A 61 -4.56 14.40 2.51
N LEU A 62 -4.38 14.15 1.21
CA LEU A 62 -5.46 13.86 0.28
C LEU A 62 -6.27 12.64 0.76
N PHE A 63 -5.60 11.57 1.17
CA PHE A 63 -6.27 10.35 1.64
C PHE A 63 -7.01 10.51 2.97
N ALA A 64 -6.69 11.55 3.75
CA ALA A 64 -7.44 11.91 4.96
C ALA A 64 -8.70 12.76 4.67
N ARG A 65 -8.84 13.31 3.47
CA ARG A 65 -9.98 14.14 3.04
C ARG A 65 -11.10 13.27 2.47
N GLU A 66 -12.32 13.80 2.48
CA GLU A 66 -13.47 13.13 1.87
C GLU A 66 -13.22 12.93 0.36
N ARG A 67 -13.43 11.71 -0.14
CA ARG A 67 -13.17 11.35 -1.54
C ARG A 67 -13.91 12.23 -2.56
N SER A 68 -15.05 12.81 -2.19
CA SER A 68 -15.82 13.74 -3.03
C SER A 68 -15.09 15.07 -3.29
N THR A 69 -14.09 15.42 -2.46
CA THR A 69 -13.28 16.64 -2.58
C THR A 69 -12.03 16.45 -3.45
N TRP A 70 -11.74 15.23 -3.88
CA TRP A 70 -10.54 14.92 -4.63
C TRP A 70 -10.66 15.43 -6.07
N SER A 71 -9.56 15.97 -6.61
CA SER A 71 -9.47 16.35 -8.03
C SER A 71 -9.51 15.11 -8.94
N THR A 72 -8.89 14.02 -8.49
CA THR A 72 -8.96 12.72 -9.15
C THR A 72 -10.33 12.10 -8.94
N ARG A 73 -11.09 11.93 -10.04
CA ARG A 73 -12.39 11.29 -9.99
C ARG A 73 -12.26 9.79 -9.75
N VAL A 74 -12.98 9.29 -8.76
CA VAL A 74 -13.09 7.86 -8.46
C VAL A 74 -14.56 7.47 -8.53
N GLU A 75 -14.96 6.94 -9.68
CA GLU A 75 -16.36 6.65 -10.00
C GLU A 75 -16.65 5.16 -9.80
N ALA A 76 -17.82 4.85 -9.21
CA ALA A 76 -18.30 3.48 -9.11
C ALA A 76 -19.22 3.18 -10.29
N LEU A 77 -18.87 2.16 -11.07
CA LEU A 77 -19.79 1.59 -12.06
C LEU A 77 -20.58 0.45 -11.39
N ALA A 78 -21.88 0.64 -11.22
CA ALA A 78 -22.75 -0.40 -10.68
C ALA A 78 -22.87 -1.56 -11.68
N MET A 79 -22.31 -2.70 -11.33
CA MET A 79 -22.43 -3.95 -12.09
C MET A 79 -22.94 -5.05 -11.17
N PRO A 80 -24.05 -5.74 -11.52
CA PRO A 80 -24.58 -6.84 -10.70
C PRO A 80 -23.55 -7.96 -10.45
N THR A 81 -22.63 -8.17 -11.40
CA THR A 81 -21.56 -9.17 -11.33
C THR A 81 -20.28 -8.64 -10.69
N GLY A 82 -20.24 -7.37 -10.24
CA GLY A 82 -19.06 -6.75 -9.64
C GLY A 82 -18.43 -7.55 -8.48
N PRO A 83 -19.22 -8.16 -7.58
CA PRO A 83 -18.69 -8.99 -6.49
C PRO A 83 -18.15 -10.37 -6.90
N GLN A 84 -18.51 -10.87 -8.09
CA GLN A 84 -18.24 -12.25 -8.52
C GLN A 84 -16.77 -12.68 -8.42
N PRO A 85 -15.76 -11.83 -8.70
CA PRO A 85 -14.36 -12.20 -8.48
C PRO A 85 -14.05 -12.53 -7.01
N PHE A 86 -14.67 -11.81 -6.06
CA PHE A 86 -14.51 -12.10 -4.64
C PHE A 86 -15.27 -13.35 -4.22
N ASP A 87 -16.46 -13.60 -4.75
CA ASP A 87 -17.19 -14.85 -4.51
C ASP A 87 -16.37 -16.06 -4.99
N THR A 88 -15.76 -15.95 -6.17
CA THR A 88 -14.85 -16.95 -6.72
C THR A 88 -13.63 -17.16 -5.83
N TRP A 89 -13.02 -16.07 -5.35
CA TRP A 89 -11.91 -16.12 -4.41
C TRP A 89 -12.28 -16.77 -3.07
N LEU A 90 -13.46 -16.45 -2.53
CA LEU A 90 -13.96 -17.01 -1.27
C LEU A 90 -14.22 -18.52 -1.36
N ALA A 91 -14.66 -19.00 -2.53
CA ALA A 91 -14.91 -20.41 -2.79
C ALA A 91 -13.63 -21.25 -3.04
N ALA A 92 -12.51 -20.61 -3.36
CA ALA A 92 -11.24 -21.31 -3.58
C ALA A 92 -10.68 -21.89 -2.27
N ALA A 93 -10.56 -23.21 -2.20
CA ALA A 93 -10.12 -23.93 -1.00
C ALA A 93 -8.64 -23.67 -0.64
N ASP A 94 -7.82 -23.34 -1.63
CA ASP A 94 -6.39 -23.10 -1.54
C ASP A 94 -6.03 -21.60 -1.51
N ARG A 95 -7.03 -20.73 -1.33
CA ARG A 95 -6.80 -19.28 -1.24
C ARG A 95 -5.86 -18.93 -0.08
N ILE A 96 -4.99 -17.96 -0.32
CA ILE A 96 -4.08 -17.43 0.69
C ILE A 96 -4.74 -16.22 1.34
N ALA A 97 -4.84 -16.20 2.68
CA ALA A 97 -5.35 -15.03 3.37
C ALA A 97 -4.33 -13.88 3.32
N TYR A 98 -4.85 -12.66 3.19
CA TYR A 98 -4.12 -11.40 3.32
C TYR A 98 -4.79 -10.55 4.41
#